data_AF-A0A5T0IHN0-F1
#
_entry.id   AF-A0A5T0IHN0-F1
#
_cell.length_a   1.000
_cell.length_b   1.000
_cell.length_c   1.000
_cell.angle_alpha   90.00
_cell.angle_beta   90.00
_cell.angle_gamma   90.00
#
_symmetry.space_group_name_H-M   'P 1'
#
loop_
_entity.id
_entity.type
_entity.pdbx_description
1 polymer ?
#
loop_
_entity_poly.entity_id
_entity_poly.type
_entity_poly.pdbx_seq_one_letter_code
_entity_poly.pdbx_strand_id
1 'polypeptide(L)'
;SDCMYFLQKVANLEQGFEVLLSVQKERAGIKDQAFFINTKTLNIKNTDLQNAKISDKEEAFIDKVLKLLNEKSLSTSEILSALDVSRSDNFSRNTLEKFKGVFWESELGGENGRTFVWKSLKADNKDSNDKELSLFGDEL
;
A
#
# COMPACT_ATOMS: atom_id res chain seq x y z
N SER A 1 -9.25 -8.46 -31.78
CA SER A 1 -7.98 -8.15 -31.06
C SER A 1 -8.34 -8.20 -29.60
N ASP A 2 -7.82 -9.21 -28.94
CA ASP A 2 -8.34 -9.66 -27.66
C ASP A 2 -7.68 -8.89 -26.53
N CYS A 3 -8.49 -8.42 -25.57
CA CYS A 3 -8.00 -7.86 -24.33
C CYS A 3 -7.35 -8.99 -23.53
N MET A 4 -6.08 -8.82 -23.14
CA MET A 4 -5.36 -9.83 -22.37
C MET A 4 -5.00 -9.25 -21.01
N TYR A 5 -5.61 -9.80 -19.97
CA TYR A 5 -5.18 -9.61 -18.59
C TYR A 5 -4.35 -10.81 -18.17
N PHE A 6 -3.27 -10.56 -17.43
CA PHE A 6 -2.50 -11.59 -16.76
C PHE A 6 -2.85 -11.57 -15.28
N LEU A 7 -3.38 -12.67 -14.78
CA LEU A 7 -3.68 -12.85 -13.36
C LEU A 7 -2.45 -13.45 -12.67
N GLN A 8 -1.93 -12.76 -11.66
CA GLN A 8 -0.82 -13.22 -10.84
C GLN A 8 -1.23 -13.29 -9.38
N LYS A 9 -0.94 -14.41 -8.71
CA LYS A 9 -1.00 -14.50 -7.25
C LYS A 9 0.19 -13.75 -6.66
N VAL A 10 -0.05 -12.83 -5.73
CA VAL A 10 0.99 -11.94 -5.18
C VAL A 10 1.31 -12.25 -3.72
N ALA A 11 0.31 -12.54 -2.89
CA ALA A 11 0.52 -12.87 -1.49
C ALA A 11 -0.40 -14.01 -1.02
N ASN A 12 0.03 -14.72 0.03
CA ASN A 12 -0.75 -15.78 0.68
C ASN A 12 -0.99 -15.39 2.14
N LEU A 13 -2.24 -15.25 2.54
CA LEU A 13 -2.67 -14.80 3.86
C LEU A 13 -3.45 -15.92 4.57
N GLU A 14 -3.52 -15.90 5.91
CA GLU A 14 -4.16 -17.00 6.68
C GLU A 14 -5.61 -17.30 6.25
N GLN A 15 -6.34 -16.30 5.75
CA GLN A 15 -7.74 -16.40 5.38
C GLN A 15 -7.99 -16.32 3.85
N GLY A 16 -6.94 -16.20 3.04
CA GLY A 16 -7.11 -15.93 1.61
C GLY A 16 -5.81 -15.64 0.87
N PHE A 17 -5.93 -15.10 -0.33
CA PHE A 17 -4.77 -14.68 -1.11
C PHE A 17 -5.09 -13.43 -1.94
N GLU A 18 -4.03 -12.69 -2.23
CA GLU A 18 -4.12 -11.49 -3.08
C GLU A 18 -3.72 -11.84 -4.50
N VAL A 19 -4.44 -11.26 -5.46
CA VAL A 19 -4.16 -11.39 -6.89
C VAL A 19 -4.13 -10.03 -7.56
N LEU A 20 -3.22 -9.90 -8.52
CA LEU A 20 -3.08 -8.74 -9.39
C LEU A 20 -3.50 -9.12 -10.81
N LEU A 21 -4.43 -8.35 -11.40
CA LEU A 21 -4.71 -8.37 -12.83
C LEU A 21 -3.85 -7.29 -13.51
N SER A 22 -2.85 -7.73 -14.27
CA SER A 22 -1.96 -6.87 -15.03
C SER A 22 -2.36 -6.80 -16.50
N VAL A 23 -2.36 -5.61 -17.08
CA VAL A 23 -2.69 -5.39 -18.49
C VAL A 23 -1.54 -5.83 -19.39
N GLN A 24 -1.80 -6.73 -20.36
CA GLN A 24 -0.77 -7.22 -21.30
C GLN A 24 -0.85 -6.57 -22.69
N LYS A 25 -2.00 -6.00 -23.07
CA LYS A 25 -2.18 -5.23 -24.30
C LYS A 25 -3.03 -4.01 -24.00
N GLU A 26 -2.42 -2.83 -24.08
CA GLU A 26 -3.12 -1.56 -23.84
C GLU A 26 -4.10 -1.27 -24.98
N ARG A 27 -5.39 -1.32 -24.66
CA ARG A 27 -6.38 -0.43 -25.29
C ARG A 27 -6.67 0.68 -24.30
N ALA A 28 -6.80 1.91 -24.80
CA ALA A 28 -7.11 3.08 -23.97
C ALA A 28 -8.32 2.78 -23.06
N GLY A 29 -8.11 2.74 -21.74
CA GLY A 29 -9.15 2.56 -20.73
C GLY A 29 -8.97 1.37 -19.78
N ILE A 30 -8.08 0.42 -20.09
CA ILE A 30 -7.83 -0.74 -19.23
C ILE A 30 -6.68 -0.43 -18.25
N LYS A 31 -6.93 -0.57 -16.94
CA LYS A 31 -5.97 -0.32 -15.85
C LYS A 31 -5.77 -1.58 -15.03
N ASP A 32 -4.60 -1.72 -14.40
CA ASP A 32 -4.36 -2.81 -13.46
C ASP A 32 -5.39 -2.75 -12.32
N GLN A 33 -5.77 -3.92 -11.79
CA GLN A 33 -6.67 -4.04 -10.64
C GLN A 33 -6.17 -5.11 -9.68
N ALA A 34 -6.41 -4.90 -8.37
CA ALA A 34 -6.00 -5.82 -7.33
C ALA A 34 -7.22 -6.31 -6.55
N PHE A 35 -7.22 -7.59 -6.22
CA PHE A 35 -8.32 -8.24 -5.52
C PHE A 35 -7.81 -9.12 -4.38
N PHE A 36 -8.55 -9.13 -3.27
CA PHE A 36 -8.42 -10.13 -2.22
C PHE A 36 -9.49 -11.19 -2.39
N ILE A 37 -9.09 -12.47 -2.34
CA ILE A 37 -9.99 -13.62 -2.44
C ILE A 37 -9.97 -14.39 -1.13
N ASN A 38 -11.12 -14.45 -0.46
CA ASN A 38 -11.29 -15.24 0.77
C ASN A 38 -11.59 -16.70 0.42
N THR A 39 -10.78 -17.64 0.89
CA THR A 39 -10.88 -19.06 0.50
C THR A 39 -12.01 -19.82 1.20
N LYS A 40 -12.54 -19.29 2.31
CA LYS A 40 -13.61 -19.94 3.08
C LYS A 40 -15.00 -19.50 2.63
N THR A 41 -15.15 -18.21 2.32
CA THR A 41 -16.42 -17.60 1.92
C THR A 41 -16.55 -17.43 0.41
N LEU A 42 -15.44 -17.58 -0.34
CA LEU A 42 -15.34 -17.34 -1.78
C LEU A 42 -15.66 -15.89 -2.20
N ASN A 43 -15.69 -14.96 -1.24
CA ASN A 43 -15.90 -13.54 -1.51
C ASN A 43 -14.65 -12.90 -2.09
N ILE A 44 -14.88 -12.02 -3.06
CA ILE A 44 -13.86 -11.22 -3.73
C ILE A 44 -14.10 -9.76 -3.36
N LYS A 45 -13.05 -9.08 -2.89
CA LYS A 45 -13.09 -7.64 -2.59
C LYS A 45 -11.99 -6.93 -3.35
N ASN A 46 -12.28 -5.73 -3.86
CA ASN A 46 -11.24 -4.84 -4.38
C ASN A 46 -10.26 -4.51 -3.25
N THR A 47 -8.97 -4.61 -3.53
CA THR A 47 -7.92 -4.16 -2.62
C THR A 47 -7.12 -3.02 -3.26
N ASP A 48 -6.34 -2.31 -2.46
CA ASP A 48 -5.49 -1.25 -2.97
C ASP A 48 -4.38 -1.84 -3.85
N LEU A 49 -4.30 -1.35 -5.09
CA LEU A 49 -3.30 -1.74 -6.08
C LEU A 49 -1.87 -1.50 -5.58
N GLN A 50 -1.69 -0.48 -4.73
CA GLN A 50 -0.39 -0.15 -4.16
C GLN A 50 0.08 -1.22 -3.18
N ASN A 51 -0.84 -1.78 -2.38
CA ASN A 51 -0.54 -2.84 -1.42
C ASN A 51 -0.23 -4.16 -2.14
N ALA A 52 -1.00 -4.50 -3.16
CA ALA A 52 -0.80 -5.72 -3.94
C ALA A 52 0.47 -5.70 -4.82
N LYS A 53 1.15 -4.55 -4.96
CA LYS A 53 2.41 -4.41 -5.72
C LYS A 53 3.63 -4.17 -4.84
N ILE A 54 3.52 -4.37 -3.53
CA ILE A 54 4.67 -4.29 -2.62
C ILE A 54 5.64 -5.43 -2.98
N SER A 55 6.87 -5.07 -3.31
CA SER A 55 7.96 -6.05 -3.46
C SER A 55 8.53 -6.47 -2.10
N ASP A 56 9.13 -7.65 -1.99
CA ASP A 56 9.77 -8.14 -0.74
C ASP A 56 10.76 -7.12 -0.14
N LYS A 57 11.47 -6.39 -1.00
CA LYS A 57 12.41 -5.34 -0.57
C LYS A 57 11.69 -4.13 0.03
N GLU A 58 10.55 -3.75 -0.54
CA GLU A 58 9.70 -2.68 -0.01
C GLU A 58 9.01 -3.11 1.28
N GLU A 59 8.51 -4.35 1.36
CA GLU A 59 7.91 -4.93 2.56
C GLU A 59 8.89 -4.89 3.74
N ALA A 60 10.11 -5.41 3.54
CA ALA A 60 11.15 -5.38 4.56
C ALA A 60 11.56 -3.96 4.99
N PHE A 61 11.40 -2.97 4.10
CA PHE A 61 11.63 -1.56 4.43
C PHE A 61 10.45 -0.98 5.23
N ILE A 62 9.21 -1.22 4.78
CA ILE A 62 7.97 -0.79 5.43
C ILE A 62 7.95 -1.27 6.88
N ASP A 63 8.25 -2.54 7.13
CA ASP A 63 8.26 -3.14 8.47
C ASP A 63 9.23 -2.42 9.42
N LYS A 64 10.42 -2.08 8.93
CA LYS A 64 11.43 -1.38 9.73
C LYS A 64 11.01 0.05 10.02
N VAL A 65 10.45 0.75 9.04
CA VAL A 65 9.95 2.13 9.20
C VAL A 65 8.77 2.17 10.18
N LEU A 66 7.82 1.24 10.08
CA LEU A 66 6.67 1.18 10.99
C LEU A 66 7.10 0.96 12.44
N LYS A 67 8.10 0.10 12.69
CA LYS A 67 8.67 -0.06 14.05
C LYS A 67 9.19 1.26 14.62
N LEU A 68 9.92 2.04 13.82
CA LEU A 68 10.43 3.35 14.24
C LEU A 68 9.31 4.36 14.48
N LEU A 69 8.35 4.43 13.55
CA LEU A 69 7.26 5.42 13.58
C LEU A 69 6.18 5.12 14.64
N ASN A 70 6.10 3.88 15.12
CA ASN A 70 5.22 3.52 16.23
C ASN A 70 5.72 4.06 17.58
N GLU A 71 7.04 4.29 17.72
CA GLU A 71 7.63 4.85 18.93
C GLU A 71 7.56 6.38 18.93
N LYS A 72 7.84 7.02 17.79
CA LYS A 72 7.86 8.49 17.66
C LYS A 72 7.77 8.94 16.20
N SER A 73 7.32 10.17 16.00
CA SER A 73 7.43 10.83 14.69
C SER A 73 8.89 11.15 14.38
N LEU A 74 9.31 10.92 13.13
CA LEU A 74 10.70 11.07 12.69
C LEU A 74 10.79 11.79 11.35
N SER A 75 11.81 12.62 11.16
CA SER A 75 12.17 13.17 9.85
C SER A 75 12.77 12.11 8.93
N THR A 76 12.77 12.36 7.61
CA THR A 76 13.42 11.47 6.63
C THR A 76 14.89 11.19 6.98
N SER A 77 15.63 12.19 7.45
CA SER A 77 17.03 12.02 7.85
C SER A 77 17.19 11.10 9.05
N GLU A 78 16.28 11.16 10.02
CA GLU A 78 16.33 10.31 11.22
C GLU A 78 15.95 8.87 10.88
N ILE A 79 14.95 8.66 10.03
CA ILE A 79 14.58 7.32 9.53
C ILE A 79 15.76 6.69 8.81
N LEU A 80 16.37 7.38 7.85
CA LEU A 80 17.51 6.83 7.10
C LEU A 80 18.71 6.54 8.02
N SER A 81 18.99 7.43 8.97
CA SER A 81 20.06 7.21 9.94
C SER A 81 19.79 6.02 10.87
N ALA A 82 18.54 5.83 11.31
CA ALA A 82 18.16 4.70 12.17
C ALA A 82 18.20 3.35 11.43
N LEU A 83 18.04 3.37 10.11
CA LEU A 83 18.10 2.18 9.25
C LEU A 83 19.51 1.91 8.68
N ASP A 84 20.52 2.70 9.06
CA ASP A 84 21.88 2.66 8.50
C ASP A 84 21.91 2.80 6.96
N VAL A 85 21.03 3.67 6.45
CA VAL A 85 20.89 3.95 5.02
C VAL A 85 21.45 5.34 4.70
N SER A 86 22.10 5.45 3.53
CA SER A 86 22.62 6.74 3.04
C SER A 86 21.53 7.80 2.97
N ARG A 87 21.87 9.04 3.34
CA ARG A 87 21.00 10.21 3.17
C ARG A 87 20.67 10.53 1.71
N SER A 88 21.36 9.95 0.73
CA SER A 88 21.07 10.11 -0.70
C SER A 88 20.43 8.87 -1.31
N ASP A 89 20.02 7.89 -0.50
CA ASP A 89 19.36 6.68 -1.02
C ASP A 89 17.99 7.01 -1.61
N ASN A 90 17.89 6.93 -2.93
CA ASN A 90 16.68 7.22 -3.68
C ASN A 90 15.61 6.15 -3.45
N PHE A 91 16.00 4.90 -3.21
CA PHE A 91 15.05 3.81 -2.95
C PHE A 91 14.20 4.12 -1.72
N SER A 92 14.83 4.32 -0.56
CA SER A 92 14.13 4.56 0.70
C SER A 92 13.30 5.84 0.69
N ARG A 93 13.79 6.89 0.03
CA ARG A 93 13.03 8.15 -0.15
C ARG A 93 11.78 7.94 -1.00
N ASN A 94 11.94 7.27 -2.15
CA ASN A 94 10.82 7.00 -3.04
C ASN A 94 9.81 6.06 -2.38
N THR A 95 10.25 5.07 -1.61
CA THR A 95 9.37 4.17 -0.87
C THR A 95 8.60 4.90 0.23
N LEU A 96 9.22 5.84 0.96
CA LEU A 96 8.53 6.71 1.92
C LEU A 96 7.42 7.54 1.26
N GLU A 97 7.71 8.18 0.13
CA GLU A 97 6.70 8.97 -0.58
C GLU A 97 5.63 8.08 -1.22
N LYS A 98 6.00 6.92 -1.79
CA LYS A 98 5.08 5.98 -2.45
C LYS A 98 3.95 5.56 -1.52
N PHE A 99 4.27 5.21 -0.27
CA PHE A 99 3.28 4.70 0.69
C PHE A 99 2.78 5.76 1.69
N LYS A 100 2.99 7.05 1.38
CA LYS A 100 2.37 8.14 2.12
C LYS A 100 0.84 8.06 1.98
N GLY A 101 0.12 8.17 3.09
CA GLY A 101 -1.33 7.99 3.17
C GLY A 101 -1.78 6.54 3.30
N VAL A 102 -0.86 5.57 3.18
CA VAL A 102 -1.13 4.14 3.32
C VAL A 102 -0.67 3.64 4.69
N PHE A 103 0.63 3.74 4.97
CA PHE A 103 1.23 3.28 6.23
C PHE A 103 1.60 4.43 7.18
N TRP A 104 1.88 5.60 6.61
CA TRP A 104 2.29 6.78 7.35
C TRP A 104 1.83 8.03 6.64
N GLU A 105 1.80 9.14 7.36
CA GLU A 105 1.55 10.47 6.83
C GLU A 105 2.72 11.40 7.16
N SER A 106 2.84 12.52 6.46
CA SER A 106 3.85 13.53 6.77
C SER A 106 3.22 14.88 7.04
N GLU A 107 3.75 15.55 8.07
CA GLU A 107 3.36 16.88 8.49
C GLU A 107 4.59 17.77 8.67
N LEU A 108 4.39 19.09 8.63
CA LEU A 108 5.44 20.03 8.99
C LEU A 108 5.68 19.96 10.50
N GLY A 109 6.90 19.61 10.89
CA GLY A 109 7.34 19.45 12.27
C GLY A 109 8.84 19.69 12.45
N GLY A 110 9.38 19.22 13.58
CA GLY A 110 10.77 19.47 14.00
C GLY A 110 10.96 20.79 14.78
N GLU A 111 12.13 20.98 15.40
CA GLU A 111 12.43 22.12 16.30
C GLU A 111 12.05 23.50 15.73
N ASN A 112 12.11 23.67 14.40
CA ASN A 112 11.82 24.94 13.73
C ASN A 112 10.51 24.95 12.92
N GLY A 113 9.72 23.87 12.93
CA GLY A 113 8.48 23.73 12.15
C GLY A 113 8.65 23.80 10.63
N ARG A 114 9.87 23.56 10.13
CA ARG A 114 10.25 23.67 8.70
C ARG A 114 10.62 22.34 8.06
N THR A 115 10.55 21.23 8.80
CA THR A 115 10.99 19.91 8.33
C THR A 115 9.80 18.97 8.30
N PHE A 116 9.69 18.16 7.24
CA PHE A 116 8.66 17.12 7.21
C PHE A 116 9.03 16.00 8.19
N VAL A 117 8.12 15.72 9.11
CA VAL A 117 8.17 14.56 10.00
C VAL A 117 7.10 13.57 9.57
N TRP A 118 7.46 12.30 9.60
CA TRP A 118 6.60 11.18 9.31
C TRP A 118 6.02 10.66 10.61
N LYS A 119 4.75 10.27 10.56
CA LYS A 119 4.05 9.62 11.68
C LYS A 119 3.31 8.40 11.16
N SER A 120 3.32 7.35 11.97
CA SER A 120 2.58 6.13 11.67
C SER A 120 1.09 6.46 11.59
N LEU A 121 0.42 6.02 10.53
CA LEU A 121 -1.03 5.97 10.51
C LEU A 121 -1.39 4.78 11.39
N LYS A 122 -1.49 5.01 12.71
CA LYS A 122 -1.98 3.99 13.63
C LYS A 122 -3.27 3.41 13.05
N ALA A 123 -3.38 2.09 13.07
CA ALA A 123 -4.60 1.39 12.67
C ALA A 123 -5.72 1.67 13.69
N ASP A 124 -6.21 2.90 13.79
CA ASP A 124 -7.43 3.23 14.50
C ASP A 124 -8.60 2.99 13.54
N ASN A 125 -9.17 1.79 13.65
CA ASN A 125 -10.50 1.33 13.22
C ASN A 125 -10.81 1.18 11.73
N LYS A 126 -11.12 -0.07 11.33
CA LYS A 126 -12.39 -0.45 10.67
C LYS A 126 -12.57 -1.99 10.64
N ASP A 127 -13.10 -2.61 11.68
CA ASP A 127 -14.56 -2.79 11.81
C ASP A 127 -15.41 -1.55 11.50
N SER A 128 -16.34 -1.70 10.56
CA SER A 128 -17.34 -0.70 10.10
C SER A 128 -16.98 0.14 8.87
N ASN A 129 -17.07 -0.45 7.68
CA ASN A 129 -18.08 0.05 6.73
C ASN A 129 -18.34 -1.00 5.65
N ASP A 130 -19.28 -1.89 5.96
CA ASP A 130 -20.14 -2.49 4.95
C ASP A 130 -20.92 -1.35 4.27
N LYS A 131 -20.32 -0.75 3.24
CA LYS A 131 -21.08 -0.22 2.13
C LYS A 131 -20.70 -1.06 0.94
N GLU A 132 -21.50 -2.10 0.74
CA GLU A 132 -21.67 -2.75 -0.55
C GLU A 132 -21.74 -1.65 -1.62
N LEU A 133 -20.69 -1.52 -2.43
CA LEU A 133 -20.86 -0.92 -3.74
C LEU A 133 -21.58 -1.98 -4.56
N SER A 134 -22.90 -1.83 -4.68
CA SER A 134 -23.70 -2.51 -5.70
C SER A 134 -23.16 -2.11 -7.07
N LEU A 135 -22.30 -2.96 -7.64
CA LEU A 135 -21.74 -2.81 -8.98
C LEU A 135 -22.53 -3.57 -10.05
N PHE A 136 -23.72 -4.06 -9.71
CA PHE A 136 -24.69 -4.57 -10.67
C PHE A 136 -25.93 -3.69 -10.57
N GLY A 137 -26.21 -2.98 -11.66
CA GLY A 137 -27.37 -2.12 -11.78
C GLY A 137 -28.65 -2.92 -11.72
N ASP A 138 -29.67 -2.31 -11.12
CA ASP A 138 -31.05 -2.66 -11.35
C ASP A 138 -31.36 -2.44 -12.84
N GLU A 139 -31.33 -3.51 -13.62
CA GLU A 139 -32.13 -3.63 -14.84
C GLU A 139 -33.34 -4.49 -14.50
N LEU A 140 -34.51 -3.85 -14.39
CA LEU A 140 -35.80 -4.33 -14.89
C LEU A 140 -36.75 -3.13 -15.10
#